data_AF-A0A498D4A8-F1
#
_entry.id   AF-A0A498D4A8-F1
#
_cell.length_a   1.000
_cell.length_b   1.000
_cell.length_c   1.000
_cell.angle_alpha   90.00
_cell.angle_beta   90.00
_cell.angle_gamma   90.00
#
_symmetry.space_group_name_H-M   'P 1'
#
loop_
_entity.id
_entity.type
_entity.pdbx_description
1 polymer ?
#
loop_
_entity_poly.entity_id
_entity_poly.type
_entity_poly.pdbx_seq_one_letter_code
_entity_poly.pdbx_strand_id
1 'polypeptide(L)'
;MLNPNEIANKQFSKGRGYRAEEVDSYLRQIASDIGELIEEKRDLEKKMMVLADKLEEYKEDEESLRAALLGAQKLGDSVVREAKAKAQSLLEDAEAQAVQLVENAKKEIERQQQGFVRLQREVATFKSKLQLVYKQHLELISSIPVDENIVEAAMKKSAPQPEPQPQPEQPAFEEPVDELPPPVEPVDEYSIPLPVDAPLSYSEERLEYSEDAYESDPAPAPKRESRFGPLKFGKEFDIKRDDDKRRK
;
A
#
# COMPACT_ATOMS: atom_id res chain seq x y z
N MET A 1 37.83 -60.45 -30.04
CA MET A 1 38.98 -60.49 -29.12
C MET A 1 39.02 -61.87 -28.49
N LEU A 2 40.21 -62.42 -28.26
CA LEU A 2 40.36 -63.67 -27.52
C LEU A 2 39.93 -63.46 -26.05
N ASN A 3 39.14 -64.39 -25.53
CA ASN A 3 38.76 -64.42 -24.12
C ASN A 3 39.96 -64.87 -23.27
N PRO A 4 40.19 -64.34 -22.05
CA PRO A 4 41.15 -64.88 -21.08
C PRO A 4 41.21 -66.42 -21.03
N ASN A 5 40.06 -67.08 -21.05
CA ASN A 5 39.95 -68.55 -21.04
C ASN A 5 40.46 -69.21 -22.33
N GLU A 6 40.32 -68.56 -23.49
CA GLU A 6 40.84 -69.04 -24.77
C GLU A 6 42.36 -68.91 -24.84
N ILE A 7 42.92 -67.90 -24.15
CA ILE A 7 44.36 -67.66 -24.05
C ILE A 7 45.01 -68.66 -23.10
N ALA A 8 44.39 -68.90 -21.93
CA ALA A 8 44.90 -69.84 -20.93
C ALA A 8 44.87 -71.31 -21.39
N ASN A 9 43.90 -71.69 -22.24
CA ASN A 9 43.74 -73.06 -22.73
C ASN A 9 44.37 -73.32 -24.10
N LYS A 10 45.12 -72.36 -24.65
CA LYS A 10 45.72 -72.49 -25.98
C LYS A 10 46.84 -73.54 -25.96
N GLN A 11 46.68 -74.61 -26.74
CA GLN A 11 47.74 -75.61 -26.94
C GLN A 11 48.55 -75.34 -28.21
N PHE A 12 49.88 -75.51 -28.11
CA PHE A 12 50.82 -75.42 -29.23
C PHE A 12 51.36 -76.80 -29.63
N SER A 13 51.75 -76.96 -30.90
CA SER A 13 52.37 -78.19 -31.39
C SER A 13 53.79 -78.38 -30.83
N LYS A 14 54.17 -79.62 -30.49
CA LYS A 14 55.50 -79.94 -29.94
C LYS A 14 56.54 -80.00 -31.06
N GLY A 15 57.64 -79.25 -30.92
CA GLY A 15 58.77 -79.20 -31.86
C GLY A 15 60.05 -78.69 -31.19
N ARG A 16 61.13 -78.45 -31.95
CA ARG A 16 62.33 -77.75 -31.44
C ARG A 16 61.97 -76.26 -31.24
N GLY A 17 61.49 -75.89 -30.06
CA GLY A 17 60.99 -74.54 -29.76
C GLY A 17 61.07 -74.19 -28.27
N TYR A 18 60.35 -73.15 -27.86
CA TYR A 18 60.29 -72.66 -26.47
C TYR A 18 59.83 -73.73 -25.48
N ARG A 19 60.22 -73.57 -24.20
CA ARG A 19 59.83 -74.49 -23.12
C ARG A 19 58.34 -74.35 -22.84
N ALA A 20 57.62 -75.47 -22.90
CA ALA A 20 56.16 -75.49 -22.71
C ALA A 20 55.73 -74.89 -21.36
N GLU A 21 56.45 -75.17 -20.28
CA GLU A 21 56.14 -74.66 -18.93
C GLU A 21 56.25 -73.14 -18.82
N GLU A 22 57.28 -72.54 -19.43
CA GLU A 22 57.48 -71.07 -19.44
C GLU A 22 56.39 -70.39 -20.29
N VAL A 23 56.03 -70.98 -21.43
CA VAL A 23 54.96 -70.49 -22.30
C VAL A 23 53.60 -70.57 -21.60
N ASP A 24 53.28 -71.69 -20.94
CA ASP A 24 52.02 -71.87 -20.21
C ASP A 24 51.92 -70.90 -19.03
N SER A 25 53.02 -70.64 -18.31
CA SER A 25 53.06 -69.64 -17.23
C SER A 25 52.80 -68.23 -17.77
N TYR A 26 53.42 -67.89 -18.90
CA TYR A 26 53.24 -66.58 -19.53
C TYR A 26 51.82 -66.40 -20.10
N LEU A 27 51.23 -67.44 -20.70
CA LEU A 27 49.84 -67.43 -21.15
C LEU A 27 48.85 -67.23 -20.01
N ARG A 28 49.09 -67.83 -18.83
CA ARG A 28 48.26 -67.59 -17.64
C ARG A 28 48.35 -66.15 -17.15
N GLN A 29 49.55 -65.57 -17.16
CA GLN A 29 49.74 -64.16 -16.79
C GLN A 29 49.02 -63.23 -17.78
N ILE A 30 49.21 -63.42 -19.09
CA ILE A 30 48.50 -62.63 -20.12
C ILE A 30 46.98 -62.80 -19.99
N ALA A 31 46.49 -64.02 -19.74
CA ALA A 31 45.08 -64.26 -19.53
C ALA A 31 44.54 -63.49 -18.30
N SER A 32 45.30 -63.41 -17.21
CA SER A 32 44.96 -62.61 -16.03
C SER A 32 44.91 -61.12 -16.36
N ASP A 33 45.97 -60.57 -16.97
CA ASP A 33 46.08 -59.15 -17.30
C ASP A 33 44.97 -58.71 -18.28
N ILE A 34 44.65 -59.54 -19.27
CA ILE A 34 43.54 -59.29 -20.20
C ILE A 34 42.20 -59.38 -19.49
N GLY A 35 42.04 -60.28 -18.52
CA GLY A 35 40.83 -60.35 -17.70
C GLY A 35 40.61 -59.07 -16.90
N GLU A 36 41.66 -58.57 -16.25
CA GLU A 36 41.63 -57.30 -15.51
C GLU A 36 41.30 -56.12 -16.44
N LEU A 37 41.96 -56.04 -17.60
CA LEU A 37 41.68 -54.99 -18.60
C LEU A 37 40.24 -55.03 -19.12
N ILE A 38 39.65 -56.22 -19.28
CA ILE A 38 38.25 -56.35 -19.73
C ILE A 38 37.29 -55.85 -18.65
N GLU A 39 37.50 -56.20 -17.37
CA GLU A 39 36.66 -55.69 -16.29
C GLU A 39 36.84 -54.17 -16.11
N GLU A 40 38.07 -53.66 -16.19
CA GLU A 40 38.33 -52.22 -16.11
C GLU A 40 37.66 -51.46 -17.28
N LYS A 41 37.77 -51.99 -18.51
CA LYS A 41 37.07 -51.44 -19.68
C LYS A 41 35.56 -51.40 -19.45
N ARG A 42 34.99 -52.49 -18.92
CA ARG A 42 33.54 -52.58 -18.64
C ARG A 42 33.10 -51.57 -17.58
N ASP A 43 33.91 -51.38 -16.54
CA ASP A 43 33.63 -50.41 -15.48
C ASP A 43 33.80 -48.96 -15.95
N LEU A 44 34.79 -48.68 -16.81
CA LEU A 44 34.94 -47.38 -17.47
C LEU A 44 33.76 -47.09 -18.41
N GLU A 45 33.31 -48.07 -19.19
CA GLU A 45 32.14 -47.93 -20.07
C GLU A 45 30.87 -47.61 -19.29
N LYS A 46 30.62 -48.30 -18.16
CA LYS A 46 29.50 -47.95 -17.27
C LYS A 46 29.61 -46.54 -16.72
N LYS A 47 30.81 -46.13 -16.28
CA LYS A 47 31.04 -44.77 -15.77
C LYS A 47 30.80 -43.72 -16.86
N MET A 48 31.24 -43.98 -18.09
CA MET A 48 30.98 -43.10 -19.23
C MET A 48 29.49 -42.98 -19.53
N MET A 49 28.74 -44.08 -19.47
CA MET A 49 27.28 -44.05 -19.67
C MET A 49 26.60 -43.17 -18.61
N VAL A 50 26.90 -43.38 -17.33
CA VAL A 50 26.33 -42.57 -16.24
C VAL A 50 26.73 -41.08 -16.36
N LEU A 51 27.95 -40.79 -16.81
CA LEU A 51 28.38 -39.41 -17.03
C LEU A 51 27.69 -38.77 -18.24
N ALA A 52 27.44 -39.54 -19.30
CA ALA A 52 26.70 -39.07 -20.47
C ALA A 52 25.24 -38.74 -20.09
N ASP A 53 24.57 -39.62 -19.36
CA ASP A 53 23.19 -39.40 -18.89
C ASP A 53 23.10 -38.14 -18.02
N LYS A 54 24.04 -37.94 -17.10
CA LYS A 54 24.10 -36.72 -16.26
C LYS A 54 24.39 -35.46 -17.06
N LEU A 55 25.19 -35.57 -18.11
CA LEU A 55 25.48 -34.42 -18.98
C LEU A 55 24.23 -34.00 -19.74
N GLU A 56 23.41 -34.95 -20.17
CA GLU A 56 22.12 -34.69 -20.81
C GLU A 56 21.15 -34.03 -19.82
N GLU A 57 21.01 -34.58 -18.61
CA GLU A 57 20.20 -33.98 -17.52
C GLU A 57 20.64 -32.54 -17.23
N TYR A 58 21.94 -32.27 -17.11
CA TYR A 58 22.43 -30.91 -16.88
C TYR A 58 22.17 -29.96 -18.05
N LYS A 59 22.14 -30.45 -19.28
CA LYS A 59 21.79 -29.62 -20.44
C LYS A 59 20.31 -29.25 -20.42
N GLU A 60 19.44 -30.20 -20.10
CA GLU A 60 18.00 -29.95 -19.96
C GLU A 60 17.72 -28.95 -18.81
N ASP A 61 18.38 -29.13 -17.66
CA ASP A 61 18.29 -28.20 -16.53
C ASP A 61 18.77 -26.79 -16.90
N GLU A 62 19.87 -26.69 -17.65
CA GLU A 62 20.42 -25.41 -18.09
C GLU A 62 19.48 -24.70 -19.07
N GLU A 63 18.84 -25.44 -19.98
CA GLU A 63 17.84 -24.91 -20.89
C GLU A 63 16.59 -24.43 -20.15
N SER A 64 16.09 -25.23 -19.20
CA SER A 64 14.97 -24.88 -18.32
C SER A 64 15.27 -23.62 -17.50
N LEU A 65 16.48 -23.53 -16.93
CA LEU A 65 16.92 -22.35 -16.18
C LEU A 65 17.00 -21.11 -17.07
N ARG A 66 17.56 -21.23 -18.28
CA ARG A 66 17.60 -20.13 -19.26
C ARG A 66 16.18 -19.68 -19.64
N ALA A 67 15.27 -20.61 -19.89
CA ALA A 67 13.88 -20.30 -20.20
C ALA A 67 13.19 -19.58 -19.03
N ALA A 68 13.41 -20.05 -17.79
CA ALA A 68 12.87 -19.42 -16.59
C ALA A 68 13.40 -17.99 -16.39
N LEU A 69 14.71 -17.77 -16.58
CA LEU A 69 15.32 -16.44 -16.49
C LEU A 69 14.76 -15.48 -17.55
N LEU A 70 14.62 -15.95 -18.78
CA LEU A 70 14.07 -15.15 -19.87
C LEU A 70 12.58 -14.82 -19.64
N GLY A 71 11.83 -15.77 -19.08
CA GLY A 71 10.45 -15.58 -18.64
C GLY A 71 10.34 -14.55 -17.51
N ALA A 72 11.20 -14.66 -16.49
CA ALA A 72 11.25 -13.72 -15.37
C ALA A 72 11.60 -12.30 -15.84
N GLN A 73 12.54 -12.14 -16.77
CA GLN A 73 12.88 -10.84 -17.35
C GLN A 73 11.69 -10.24 -18.10
N LYS A 74 11.05 -11.02 -19.00
CA LYS A 74 9.86 -10.57 -19.74
C LYS A 74 8.72 -10.19 -18.81
N LEU A 75 8.50 -10.96 -17.75
CA LEU A 75 7.49 -10.65 -16.74
C LEU A 75 7.83 -9.35 -16.01
N GLY A 76 9.09 -9.17 -15.59
CA GLY A 76 9.56 -7.93 -14.98
C GLY A 76 9.33 -6.72 -15.88
N ASP A 77 9.73 -6.82 -17.15
CA ASP A 77 9.52 -5.75 -18.14
C ASP A 77 8.03 -5.46 -18.37
N SER A 78 7.19 -6.49 -18.42
CA SER A 78 5.74 -6.35 -18.56
C SER A 78 5.12 -5.65 -17.36
N VAL A 79 5.49 -6.05 -16.14
CA VAL A 79 5.00 -5.44 -14.89
C VAL A 79 5.40 -3.96 -14.84
N VAL A 80 6.64 -3.63 -15.17
CA VAL A 80 7.12 -2.24 -15.20
C VAL A 80 6.36 -1.43 -16.25
N ARG A 81 6.14 -1.98 -17.45
CA ARG A 81 5.37 -1.31 -18.51
C ARG A 81 3.92 -1.06 -18.08
N GLU A 82 3.26 -2.06 -17.51
CA GLU A 82 1.88 -1.97 -17.05
C GLU A 82 1.72 -0.97 -15.90
N ALA A 83 2.64 -0.99 -14.92
CA ALA A 83 2.65 -0.04 -13.82
C ALA A 83 2.81 1.41 -14.32
N LYS A 84 3.70 1.64 -15.29
CA LYS A 84 3.88 2.97 -15.91
C LYS A 84 2.62 3.42 -16.65
N ALA A 85 1.99 2.53 -17.43
CA ALA A 85 0.75 2.84 -18.15
C ALA A 85 -0.40 3.18 -17.18
N LYS A 86 -0.57 2.40 -16.11
CA LYS A 86 -1.57 2.68 -15.07
C LYS A 86 -1.29 4.00 -14.34
N ALA A 87 -0.03 4.26 -14.00
CA ALA A 87 0.34 5.52 -13.36
C ALA A 87 0.04 6.72 -14.26
N GLN A 88 0.34 6.62 -15.56
CA GLN A 88 0.02 7.67 -16.52
C GLN A 88 -1.50 7.88 -16.65
N SER A 89 -2.28 6.81 -16.79
CA SER A 89 -3.75 6.91 -16.83
C SER A 89 -4.32 7.57 -15.57
N LEU A 90 -3.79 7.21 -14.39
CA LEU A 90 -4.23 7.80 -13.13
C LEU A 90 -3.89 9.29 -13.05
N LEU A 91 -2.73 9.70 -13.55
CA LEU A 91 -2.35 11.12 -13.64
C LEU A 91 -3.29 11.87 -14.59
N GLU A 92 -3.54 11.33 -15.78
CA GLU A 92 -4.44 11.94 -16.76
C GLU A 92 -5.88 12.07 -16.20
N ASP A 93 -6.38 11.04 -15.51
CA ASP A 93 -7.70 11.05 -14.86
C ASP A 93 -7.75 12.08 -13.71
N ALA A 94 -6.71 12.14 -12.88
CA ALA A 94 -6.62 13.09 -11.78
C ALA A 94 -6.55 14.54 -12.29
N GLU A 95 -5.79 14.79 -13.36
CA GLU A 95 -5.71 16.10 -14.02
C GLU A 95 -7.08 16.49 -14.60
N ALA A 96 -7.77 15.58 -15.28
CA ALA A 96 -9.11 15.82 -15.81
C ALA A 96 -10.12 16.15 -14.71
N GLN A 97 -10.10 15.40 -13.60
CA GLN A 97 -10.96 15.67 -12.44
C GLN A 97 -10.64 17.02 -11.78
N ALA A 98 -9.36 17.36 -11.64
CA ALA A 98 -8.94 18.64 -11.08
C ALA A 98 -9.43 19.82 -11.95
N VAL A 99 -9.31 19.72 -13.27
CA VAL A 99 -9.83 20.74 -14.21
C VAL A 99 -11.35 20.87 -14.06
N GLN A 100 -12.08 19.75 -14.04
CA GLN A 100 -13.53 19.77 -13.85
C GLN A 100 -13.95 20.39 -12.51
N LEU A 101 -13.24 20.07 -11.42
CA LEU A 101 -13.49 20.65 -10.10
C LEU A 101 -13.32 22.18 -10.12
N VAL A 102 -12.24 22.67 -10.73
CA VAL A 102 -11.96 24.10 -10.85
C VAL A 102 -13.03 24.80 -11.69
N GLU A 103 -13.45 24.20 -12.81
CA GLU A 103 -14.53 24.76 -13.63
C GLU A 103 -15.86 24.82 -12.87
N ASN A 104 -16.21 23.75 -12.14
CA ASN A 104 -17.44 23.72 -11.35
C ASN A 104 -17.41 24.76 -10.22
N ALA A 105 -16.28 24.90 -9.52
CA ALA A 105 -16.10 25.92 -8.51
C ALA A 105 -16.25 27.34 -9.09
N LYS A 106 -15.67 27.61 -10.25
CA LYS A 106 -15.83 28.90 -10.95
C LYS A 106 -17.30 29.18 -11.30
N LYS A 107 -18.01 28.19 -11.85
CA LYS A 107 -19.45 28.32 -12.16
C LYS A 107 -20.29 28.59 -10.92
N GLU A 108 -20.00 27.93 -9.80
CA GLU A 108 -20.69 28.21 -8.54
C GLU A 108 -20.39 29.61 -8.00
N ILE A 109 -19.14 30.08 -8.08
CA ILE A 109 -18.79 31.45 -7.69
C ILE A 109 -19.55 32.48 -8.55
N GLU A 110 -19.61 32.27 -9.86
CA GLU A 110 -20.38 33.14 -10.76
C GLU A 110 -21.87 33.14 -10.41
N ARG A 111 -22.45 31.97 -10.14
CA ARG A 111 -23.85 31.84 -9.71
C ARG A 111 -24.11 32.58 -8.39
N GLN A 112 -23.23 32.43 -7.42
CA GLN A 112 -23.33 33.11 -6.12
C GLN A 112 -23.18 34.62 -6.27
N GLN A 113 -22.26 35.12 -7.10
CA GLN A 113 -22.14 36.56 -7.38
C GLN A 113 -23.39 37.12 -8.03
N GLN A 114 -23.96 36.41 -9.01
CA GLN A 114 -25.23 36.83 -9.62
C GLN A 114 -26.37 36.87 -8.59
N GLY A 115 -26.45 35.87 -7.71
CA GLY A 115 -27.40 35.84 -6.60
C GLY A 115 -27.21 37.03 -5.64
N PHE A 116 -25.96 37.34 -5.28
CA PHE A 116 -25.61 38.47 -4.42
C PHE A 116 -26.01 39.81 -5.03
N VAL A 117 -25.70 40.04 -6.31
CA VAL A 117 -26.11 41.27 -7.03
C VAL A 117 -27.62 41.40 -7.09
N ARG A 118 -28.34 40.30 -7.33
CA ARG A 118 -29.81 40.29 -7.31
C ARG A 118 -30.34 40.66 -5.92
N LEU A 119 -29.81 40.06 -4.86
CA LEU A 119 -30.22 40.35 -3.49
C LEU A 119 -29.96 41.81 -3.12
N GLN A 120 -28.80 42.38 -3.49
CA GLN A 120 -28.53 43.80 -3.27
C GLN A 120 -29.55 44.71 -3.95
N ARG A 121 -29.99 44.37 -5.17
CA ARG A 121 -31.05 45.12 -5.87
C ARG A 121 -32.38 45.02 -5.15
N GLU A 122 -32.73 43.84 -4.64
CA GLU A 122 -33.95 43.63 -3.85
C GLU A 122 -33.91 44.44 -2.54
N VAL A 123 -32.78 44.45 -1.84
CA VAL A 123 -32.55 45.28 -0.63
C VAL A 123 -32.66 46.77 -0.95
N ALA A 124 -32.03 47.25 -2.04
CA ALA A 124 -32.11 48.65 -2.45
C ALA A 124 -33.56 49.07 -2.81
N THR A 125 -34.30 48.17 -3.46
CA THR A 125 -35.71 48.39 -3.80
C THR A 125 -36.57 48.42 -2.53
N PHE A 126 -36.34 47.50 -1.59
CA PHE A 126 -37.03 47.47 -0.31
C PHE A 126 -36.77 48.74 0.50
N LYS A 127 -35.52 49.18 0.60
CA LYS A 127 -35.13 50.44 1.26
C LYS A 127 -35.87 51.63 0.66
N SER A 128 -35.90 51.73 -0.67
CA SER A 128 -36.60 52.82 -1.38
C SER A 128 -38.11 52.81 -1.11
N LYS A 129 -38.75 51.62 -1.14
CA LYS A 129 -40.17 51.45 -0.81
C LYS A 129 -40.47 51.86 0.62
N LEU A 130 -39.63 51.44 1.57
CA LEU A 130 -39.79 51.75 2.98
C LEU A 130 -39.65 53.26 3.24
N GLN A 131 -38.65 53.90 2.62
CA GLN A 131 -38.49 55.36 2.67
C GLN A 131 -39.70 56.11 2.11
N LEU A 132 -40.30 55.60 1.03
CA LEU A 132 -41.51 56.19 0.44
C LEU A 132 -42.69 56.12 1.42
N VAL A 133 -42.93 54.97 2.04
CA VAL A 133 -44.00 54.79 3.04
C VAL A 133 -43.80 55.74 4.22
N TYR A 134 -42.58 55.88 4.74
CA TYR A 134 -42.32 56.82 5.83
C TYR A 134 -42.58 58.28 5.43
N LYS A 135 -42.20 58.69 4.22
CA LYS A 135 -42.50 60.03 3.72
C LYS A 135 -44.01 60.28 3.63
N GLN A 136 -44.77 59.31 3.12
CA GLN A 136 -46.23 59.39 3.07
C GLN A 136 -46.85 59.51 4.46
N HIS A 137 -46.38 58.73 5.44
CA HIS A 137 -46.85 58.85 6.82
C HIS A 137 -46.52 60.21 7.45
N LEU A 138 -45.32 60.77 7.19
CA LEU A 138 -44.96 62.10 7.66
C LEU A 138 -45.83 63.20 7.03
N GLU A 139 -46.16 63.07 5.75
CA GLU A 139 -47.10 63.97 5.06
C GLU A 139 -48.53 63.88 5.63
N LEU A 140 -49.00 62.68 5.94
CA LEU A 140 -50.28 62.49 6.63
C LEU A 140 -50.27 63.12 8.02
N ILE A 141 -49.20 62.94 8.81
CA ILE A 141 -49.10 63.55 10.15
C ILE A 141 -49.06 65.08 10.06
N SER A 142 -48.28 65.63 9.12
CA SER A 142 -48.16 67.09 8.94
C SER A 142 -49.43 67.73 8.35
N SER A 143 -50.30 66.96 7.71
CA SER A 143 -51.60 67.42 7.21
C SER A 143 -52.75 67.27 8.20
N ILE A 144 -52.53 66.65 9.38
CA ILE A 144 -53.51 66.68 10.47
C ILE A 144 -53.52 68.13 11.01
N PRO A 145 -54.66 68.85 10.90
CA PRO A 145 -54.75 70.19 11.46
C PRO A 145 -54.71 70.08 12.98
N VAL A 146 -53.54 70.36 13.54
CA VAL A 146 -53.37 70.57 14.97
C VAL A 146 -53.60 72.05 15.22
N ASP A 147 -54.65 72.36 15.98
CA ASP A 147 -54.86 73.70 16.48
C ASP A 147 -53.82 73.95 17.58
N GLU A 148 -52.67 74.54 17.22
CA GLU A 148 -51.53 74.75 18.12
C GLU A 148 -51.94 75.49 19.41
N ASN A 149 -52.97 76.34 19.33
CA ASN A 149 -53.56 77.05 20.47
C ASN A 149 -54.21 76.12 21.51
N ILE A 150 -54.78 74.98 21.09
CA ILE A 150 -55.40 73.99 21.99
C ILE A 150 -54.32 73.12 22.64
N VAL A 151 -53.24 72.80 21.91
CA VAL A 151 -52.13 72.00 22.41
C VAL A 151 -51.27 72.78 23.41
N GLU A 152 -50.98 74.05 23.14
CA GLU A 152 -50.29 74.92 24.10
C GLU A 152 -51.13 75.18 25.36
N ALA A 153 -52.46 75.31 25.21
CA ALA A 153 -53.37 75.43 26.35
C ALA A 153 -53.44 74.14 27.19
N ALA A 154 -53.35 72.96 26.57
CA ALA A 154 -53.28 71.69 27.27
C ALA A 154 -51.92 71.50 27.97
N MET A 155 -50.80 71.79 27.30
CA MET A 155 -49.45 71.67 27.89
C MET A 155 -49.21 72.68 29.03
N LYS A 156 -49.76 73.91 28.97
CA LYS A 156 -49.73 74.85 30.11
C LYS A 156 -50.58 74.39 31.31
N LYS A 157 -51.58 73.53 31.10
CA LYS A 157 -52.50 73.07 32.15
C LYS A 157 -52.06 71.78 32.83
N SER A 158 -51.07 71.09 32.28
CA SER A 158 -50.45 69.89 32.82
C SER A 158 -48.97 70.08 33.15
N ALA A 159 -48.61 71.23 33.74
CA ALA A 159 -47.40 71.33 34.55
C ALA A 159 -47.65 70.54 35.85
N PRO A 160 -46.86 69.49 36.17
CA PRO A 160 -46.91 68.87 37.47
C PRO A 160 -46.39 69.86 38.52
N GLN A 161 -47.21 70.14 39.54
CA GLN A 161 -46.79 70.78 40.77
C GLN A 161 -45.69 69.96 41.47
N PRO A 162 -44.82 70.62 42.26
CA PRO A 162 -43.62 70.03 42.82
C PRO A 162 -43.92 68.85 43.76
N GLU A 163 -43.05 67.85 43.67
CA GLU A 163 -42.99 66.68 44.56
C GLU A 163 -43.10 67.08 46.05
N PRO A 164 -43.90 66.39 46.86
CA PRO A 164 -43.75 66.41 48.29
C PRO A 164 -42.51 65.58 48.68
N GLN A 165 -41.51 66.24 49.26
CA GLN A 165 -40.43 65.58 49.99
C GLN A 165 -40.99 64.82 51.21
N PRO A 166 -40.46 63.63 51.51
CA PRO A 166 -40.36 63.14 52.88
C PRO A 166 -38.89 63.12 53.35
N GLN A 167 -38.62 63.71 54.52
CA GLN A 167 -37.39 63.56 55.31
C GLN A 167 -37.43 62.24 56.17
N PRO A 168 -36.46 61.90 57.05
CA PRO A 168 -35.39 60.92 56.81
C PRO A 168 -35.34 59.71 57.79
N GLU A 169 -34.55 58.68 57.41
CA GLU A 169 -33.93 57.56 58.20
C GLU A 169 -34.82 56.55 58.96
N GLN A 170 -34.59 55.22 59.13
CA GLN A 170 -33.69 54.09 58.73
C GLN A 170 -34.26 52.82 59.47
N PRO A 171 -33.77 51.54 59.39
CA PRO A 171 -32.93 50.81 58.41
C PRO A 171 -33.47 49.39 58.01
N ALA A 172 -32.66 48.66 57.20
CA ALA A 172 -32.63 47.20 56.95
C ALA A 172 -33.72 46.61 56.01
N PHE A 173 -33.41 45.78 54.99
CA PHE A 173 -32.42 44.69 54.93
C PHE A 173 -31.87 44.50 53.49
N GLU A 174 -30.68 43.89 53.42
CA GLU A 174 -29.83 43.48 52.28
C GLU A 174 -30.59 42.59 51.25
N GLU A 175 -30.21 42.37 49.98
CA GLU A 175 -28.92 41.96 49.37
C GLU A 175 -29.20 41.70 47.85
N PRO A 176 -28.24 41.24 47.02
CA PRO A 176 -27.07 41.91 46.46
C PRO A 176 -27.24 42.29 44.97
N VAL A 177 -26.38 43.22 44.56
CA VAL A 177 -26.06 43.56 43.18
C VAL A 177 -25.14 42.49 42.62
N ASP A 178 -25.46 41.94 41.45
CA ASP A 178 -24.51 41.14 40.68
C ASP A 178 -24.27 41.78 39.30
N GLU A 179 -23.03 41.62 38.88
CA GLU A 179 -22.20 42.53 38.11
C GLU A 179 -22.52 42.54 36.61
N LEU A 180 -22.47 43.71 35.96
CA LEU A 180 -22.37 43.78 34.49
C LEU A 180 -20.97 43.29 34.07
N PRO A 181 -20.83 42.31 33.16
CA PRO A 181 -19.52 41.94 32.64
C PRO A 181 -19.01 42.98 31.62
N PRO A 182 -17.67 43.09 31.46
CA PRO A 182 -17.01 44.03 30.54
C PRO A 182 -17.21 43.65 29.05
N PRO A 183 -16.92 44.57 28.10
CA PRO A 183 -17.15 44.33 26.68
C PRO A 183 -16.20 43.27 26.13
N VAL A 184 -16.77 42.28 25.41
CA VAL A 184 -16.04 41.17 24.78
C VAL A 184 -15.51 41.61 23.42
N GLU A 185 -14.19 41.50 23.23
CA GLU A 185 -13.49 41.63 21.94
C GLU A 185 -13.91 40.54 20.92
N PRO A 186 -13.74 40.77 19.61
CA PRO A 186 -14.31 39.89 18.57
C PRO A 186 -13.72 38.48 18.57
N VAL A 187 -14.61 37.49 18.58
CA VAL A 187 -14.32 36.06 18.45
C VAL A 187 -14.16 35.71 16.97
N ASP A 188 -12.96 35.26 16.58
CA ASP A 188 -12.74 34.49 15.35
C ASP A 188 -13.29 33.07 15.56
N GLU A 189 -14.54 32.82 15.15
CA GLU A 189 -15.03 31.44 15.04
C GLU A 189 -16.18 31.30 14.03
N TYR A 190 -15.85 30.83 12.82
CA TYR A 190 -16.76 30.07 11.98
C TYR A 190 -16.17 28.66 11.79
N SER A 191 -16.23 27.86 12.85
CA SER A 191 -16.23 26.40 12.73
C SER A 191 -17.66 25.96 12.43
N ILE A 192 -17.86 25.36 11.25
CA ILE A 192 -19.15 24.81 10.82
C ILE A 192 -19.50 23.61 11.71
N PRO A 193 -20.70 23.54 12.33
CA PRO A 193 -21.12 22.37 13.09
C PRO A 193 -21.54 21.25 12.14
N LEU A 194 -20.93 20.07 12.30
CA LEU A 194 -21.44 18.84 11.70
C LEU A 194 -22.77 18.43 12.38
N PRO A 195 -23.79 18.01 11.62
CA PRO A 195 -25.06 17.59 12.20
C PRO A 195 -24.88 16.23 12.89
N VAL A 196 -25.03 16.24 14.22
CA VAL A 196 -25.38 15.07 15.02
C VAL A 196 -26.88 14.82 14.81
N ASP A 197 -27.20 13.88 13.93
CA ASP A 197 -28.27 12.87 14.11
C ASP A 197 -28.53 12.11 12.80
N ALA A 198 -27.78 11.02 12.63
CA ALA A 198 -28.19 9.87 11.83
C ALA A 198 -27.61 8.62 12.50
N PRO A 199 -28.42 7.62 12.88
CA PRO A 199 -27.90 6.44 13.56
C PRO A 199 -27.26 5.53 12.52
N LEU A 200 -25.93 5.60 12.38
CA LEU A 200 -25.19 4.47 11.83
C LEU A 200 -25.09 3.43 12.94
N SER A 201 -25.99 2.45 12.86
CA SER A 201 -25.87 1.14 13.50
C SER A 201 -24.54 0.51 13.08
N TYR A 202 -23.47 0.81 13.80
CA TYR A 202 -22.26 0.01 13.81
C TYR A 202 -22.57 -1.22 14.65
N SER A 203 -22.78 -2.37 14.00
CA SER A 203 -22.63 -3.65 14.67
C SER A 203 -21.18 -3.74 15.12
N GLU A 204 -20.95 -3.79 16.44
CA GLU A 204 -19.69 -4.21 17.03
C GLU A 204 -19.42 -5.68 16.66
N GLU A 205 -19.01 -5.94 15.43
CA GLU A 205 -18.10 -7.04 15.19
C GLU A 205 -16.73 -6.55 15.63
N ARG A 206 -16.44 -6.85 16.88
CA ARG A 206 -15.10 -6.87 17.45
C ARG A 206 -14.24 -7.73 16.53
N LEU A 207 -13.52 -7.10 15.61
CA LEU A 207 -12.39 -7.70 14.93
C LEU A 207 -11.33 -7.94 16.01
N GLU A 208 -11.37 -9.12 16.60
CA GLU A 208 -10.21 -9.72 17.25
C GLU A 208 -9.12 -9.80 16.18
N TYR A 209 -8.28 -8.77 16.15
CA TYR A 209 -6.94 -8.91 15.60
C TYR A 209 -6.25 -9.99 16.40
N SER A 210 -6.21 -11.20 15.85
CA SER A 210 -5.27 -12.22 16.31
C SER A 210 -3.86 -11.68 16.10
N GLU A 211 -3.18 -11.30 17.18
CA GLU A 211 -1.77 -10.92 17.21
C GLU A 211 -0.81 -12.10 16.91
N ASP A 212 -1.33 -13.27 16.54
CA ASP A 212 -0.52 -14.48 16.28
C ASP A 212 0.09 -14.56 14.87
N ALA A 213 0.07 -13.49 14.06
CA ALA A 213 0.54 -13.55 12.67
C ALA A 213 1.99 -13.08 12.45
N TYR A 214 2.71 -12.63 13.48
CA TYR A 214 4.09 -12.15 13.34
C TYR A 214 5.06 -12.67 14.41
N GLU A 215 4.89 -13.93 14.83
CA GLU A 215 5.98 -14.70 15.43
C GLU A 215 6.16 -16.01 14.68
N SER A 216 6.67 -15.88 13.46
CA SER A 216 7.51 -16.93 12.90
C SER A 216 8.85 -16.29 12.63
N ASP A 217 9.81 -16.52 13.53
CA ASP A 217 11.21 -16.60 13.13
C ASP A 217 11.23 -17.28 11.76
N PRO A 218 11.87 -16.69 10.72
CA PRO A 218 11.92 -17.36 9.43
C PRO A 218 12.52 -18.73 9.69
N ALA A 219 11.69 -19.77 9.60
CA ALA A 219 12.10 -21.13 9.85
C ALA A 219 13.40 -21.33 9.08
N PRO A 220 14.47 -21.85 9.70
CA PRO A 220 15.74 -22.01 9.01
C PRO A 220 15.43 -22.72 7.70
N ALA A 221 15.71 -22.04 6.58
CA ALA A 221 15.37 -22.53 5.25
C ALA A 221 15.66 -24.03 5.21
N PRO A 222 14.69 -24.88 4.77
CA PRO A 222 14.86 -26.32 4.87
C PRO A 222 16.22 -26.64 4.30
N LYS A 223 17.10 -27.26 5.11
CA LYS A 223 18.39 -27.73 4.62
C LYS A 223 18.05 -28.50 3.36
N ARG A 224 18.45 -27.97 2.19
CA ARG A 224 18.27 -28.65 0.92
C ARG A 224 19.21 -29.84 0.99
N GLU A 225 18.79 -30.89 1.68
CA GLU A 225 19.42 -32.18 1.57
C GLU A 225 19.23 -32.56 0.10
N SER A 226 20.34 -32.52 -0.62
CA SER A 226 20.42 -33.08 -1.97
C SER A 226 19.71 -34.43 -1.95
N ARG A 227 18.77 -34.66 -2.87
CA ARG A 227 18.09 -35.96 -3.04
C ARG A 227 19.07 -37.11 -3.25
N PHE A 228 20.32 -36.78 -3.57
CA PHE A 228 21.45 -37.67 -3.57
C PHE A 228 22.26 -37.43 -2.30
N GLY A 229 22.27 -38.42 -1.40
CA GLY A 229 23.15 -38.47 -0.22
C GLY A 229 24.64 -38.45 -0.61
N PRO A 230 25.58 -38.66 0.33
CA PRO A 230 27.01 -38.53 0.05
C PRO A 230 27.44 -39.44 -1.11
N LEU A 231 27.83 -38.84 -2.25
CA LEU A 231 28.31 -39.56 -3.42
C LEU A 231 29.73 -40.07 -3.14
N LYS A 232 29.84 -41.38 -2.90
CA LYS A 232 31.08 -42.12 -2.75
C LYS A 232 31.62 -42.54 -4.13
N PHE A 233 32.75 -41.99 -4.54
CA PHE A 233 33.49 -42.44 -5.73
C PHE A 233 34.61 -43.38 -5.30
N GLY A 234 34.35 -44.70 -5.26
CA GLY A 234 35.35 -45.69 -4.85
C GLY A 234 35.82 -45.53 -3.40
N LYS A 235 36.88 -46.25 -3.00
CA LYS A 235 37.37 -46.28 -1.61
C LYS A 235 38.03 -44.98 -1.15
N GLU A 236 38.41 -44.09 -2.07
CA GLU A 236 39.31 -42.95 -1.76
C GLU A 236 38.77 -41.58 -2.18
N PHE A 237 37.65 -41.49 -2.91
CA PHE A 237 37.06 -40.19 -3.28
C PHE A 237 35.67 -40.02 -2.65
N ASP A 238 35.65 -39.32 -1.52
CA ASP A 238 34.43 -38.85 -0.86
C ASP A 238 34.27 -37.35 -1.12
N ILE A 239 33.35 -36.96 -2.00
CA ILE A 239 33.05 -35.55 -2.23
C ILE A 239 32.07 -35.08 -1.15
N LYS A 240 32.61 -34.60 -0.02
CA LYS A 240 31.82 -33.89 0.98
C LYS A 240 31.58 -32.46 0.49
N ARG A 241 30.32 -32.09 0.32
CA ARG A 241 29.93 -30.72 -0.04
C ARG A 241 30.04 -29.84 1.21
N ASP A 242 31.01 -28.93 1.20
CA ASP A 242 31.27 -27.96 2.28
C ASP A 242 30.25 -26.81 2.15
N ASP A 243 29.00 -27.05 2.53
CA ASP A 243 27.89 -26.10 2.34
C ASP A 243 28.01 -24.81 3.19
N ASP A 244 28.96 -24.77 4.14
CA ASP A 244 29.20 -23.61 5.01
C ASP A 244 30.04 -22.48 4.36
N LYS A 245 30.70 -22.71 3.23
CA LYS A 245 31.61 -21.70 2.63
C LYS A 245 30.93 -20.63 1.76
N ARG A 246 29.62 -20.74 1.50
CA ARG A 246 28.89 -19.79 0.62
C ARG A 246 28.08 -18.72 1.35
N ARG A 247 28.19 -18.62 2.68
CA ARG A 247 27.59 -17.54 3.47
C ARG A 247 28.68 -16.67 4.10
N LYS A 248 29.23 -15.76 3.31
CA LYS A 248 29.86 -14.52 3.79
C LYS A 248 29.55 -13.40 2.80
#